data_AF-X0TGK8-F1
#
_entry.id   AF-X0TGK8-F1
#
_cell.length_a   1.000
_cell.length_b   1.000
_cell.length_c   1.000
_cell.angle_alpha   90.00
_cell.angle_beta   90.00
_cell.angle_gamma   90.00
#
_symmetry.space_group_name_H-M   'P 1'
#
loop_
_entity.id
_entity.type
_entity.pdbx_description
1 polymer ?
#
loop_
_entity_poly.entity_id
_entity_poly.type
_entity_poly.pdbx_seq_one_letter_code
_entity_poly.pdbx_strand_id
1 'polypeptide(L)'
;CNITPVLATSSAVLGGIKKMFSANGRPSVSGSVDISITAHGETVAMVNKILAHALELRASDIHIEPQFKKVCIRMRIDGILHLISTLPSDQLPAIVSRLKIMASEQGSLMKIEEKRVPQDGSFSRVIGGRIADYRVSSFPSIYGEKVVLRLLYKDQAIALHNVADLKMSPRVERQFLRSIHQTSGIMIGTGPTGSGKSTTLHTAISEINDVGINIVTIEDPVEYHVGEHVIQSSLSPQAGYTYAKALRAILRQDPDVILIGEVRDLETAEIAVQ
;
A
#
# COMPACT_ATOMS: atom_id res chain seq x y z
N CYS A 1 -6.42 13.22 12.69
CA CYS A 1 -6.00 14.62 12.95
C CYS A 1 -7.16 15.37 13.59
N ASN A 2 -7.00 15.91 14.79
CA ASN A 2 -8.03 16.74 15.43
C ASN A 2 -7.99 18.15 14.82
N ILE A 3 -8.99 18.49 14.01
CA ILE A 3 -9.19 19.85 13.49
C ILE A 3 -10.28 20.49 14.33
N THR A 4 -10.01 21.67 14.88
CA THR A 4 -11.01 22.45 15.64
C THR A 4 -11.53 23.58 14.76
N PRO A 5 -12.82 23.60 14.39
CA PRO A 5 -13.39 24.68 13.59
C PRO A 5 -13.47 25.98 14.40
N VAL A 6 -13.23 27.11 13.74
CA VAL A 6 -13.24 28.45 14.36
C VAL A 6 -14.01 29.44 13.47
N LEU A 7 -14.79 30.34 14.08
CA LEU A 7 -15.44 31.44 13.37
C LEU A 7 -14.44 32.59 13.16
N ALA A 8 -14.40 33.14 11.95
CA ALA A 8 -13.50 34.23 11.60
C ALA A 8 -14.18 35.23 10.63
N THR A 9 -13.82 36.51 10.76
CA THR A 9 -14.24 37.56 9.82
C THR A 9 -13.46 37.44 8.50
N SER A 10 -14.03 37.97 7.41
CA SER A 10 -13.42 37.88 6.07
C SER A 10 -11.99 38.48 6.03
N SER A 11 -11.75 39.57 6.76
CA SER A 11 -10.41 40.16 6.89
C SER A 11 -9.43 39.27 7.67
N ALA A 12 -9.89 38.59 8.72
CA ALA A 12 -9.07 37.66 9.50
C ALA A 12 -8.74 36.39 8.70
N VAL A 13 -9.68 35.89 7.89
CA VAL A 13 -9.45 34.78 6.96
C VAL A 13 -8.39 35.16 5.91
N LEU A 14 -8.55 36.30 5.26
CA LEU A 14 -7.58 36.78 4.25
C LEU A 14 -6.22 37.10 4.87
N GLY A 15 -6.17 37.61 6.10
CA GLY A 15 -4.94 37.84 6.86
C GLY A 15 -4.24 36.54 7.24
N GLY A 16 -4.98 35.52 7.67
CA GLY A 16 -4.47 34.19 7.96
C GLY A 16 -3.94 33.48 6.72
N ILE A 17 -4.68 33.54 5.61
CA ILE A 17 -4.23 33.06 4.30
C ILE A 17 -2.95 33.80 3.88
N LYS A 18 -2.94 35.14 3.90
CA LYS A 18 -1.72 35.89 3.58
C LYS A 18 -0.57 35.46 4.48
N LYS A 19 -0.71 35.39 5.80
CA LYS A 19 0.36 34.93 6.70
C LYS A 19 0.85 33.51 6.35
N MET A 20 -0.05 32.57 6.11
CA MET A 20 0.32 31.20 5.73
C MET A 20 1.06 31.12 4.39
N PHE A 21 0.65 31.93 3.40
CA PHE A 21 1.17 31.88 2.03
C PHE A 21 2.27 32.93 1.73
N SER A 22 2.54 33.85 2.64
CA SER A 22 3.64 34.83 2.54
C SER A 22 4.79 34.56 3.51
N ALA A 23 4.56 33.79 4.58
CA ALA A 23 5.65 33.25 5.42
C ALA A 23 6.22 31.93 4.87
N ASN A 24 5.53 31.27 3.92
CA ASN A 24 6.04 30.15 3.14
C ASN A 24 5.38 30.22 1.76
N GLY A 25 6.18 30.15 0.69
CA GLY A 25 5.66 29.91 -0.66
C GLY A 25 4.71 28.70 -0.66
N ARG A 26 3.79 28.67 -1.63
CA ARG A 26 2.80 27.59 -1.90
C ARG A 26 3.18 26.26 -1.21
N PRO A 27 2.27 25.59 -0.49
CA PRO A 27 2.55 24.26 0.02
C PRO A 27 2.63 23.31 -1.19
N SER A 28 3.80 23.24 -1.80
CA SER A 28 4.29 21.99 -2.32
C SER A 28 4.27 21.01 -1.15
N VAL A 29 3.94 19.76 -1.42
CA VAL A 29 4.38 18.65 -0.58
C VAL A 29 5.90 18.62 -0.70
N SER A 30 6.56 19.57 -0.03
CA SER A 30 8.01 19.75 -0.01
C SER A 30 8.42 19.72 1.45
N GLY A 31 8.30 18.54 2.05
CA GLY A 31 9.37 18.09 2.92
C GLY A 31 10.55 17.76 2.02
N SER A 32 11.25 18.77 1.51
CA SER A 32 12.58 18.56 0.93
C SER A 32 13.47 18.17 2.10
N VAL A 33 13.59 16.88 2.35
CA VAL A 33 14.60 16.36 3.25
C VAL A 33 15.94 16.67 2.59
N ASP A 34 16.82 17.36 3.31
CA ASP A 34 18.20 17.54 2.89
C ASP A 34 18.88 16.16 2.91
N ILE A 35 18.88 15.54 1.74
CA ILE A 35 19.58 14.30 1.44
C ILE A 35 20.91 14.70 0.74
N SER A 36 21.75 15.48 1.42
CA SER A 36 23.11 15.82 0.94
C SER A 36 24.13 14.83 1.49
N ILE A 37 25.07 14.35 0.65
CA ILE A 37 26.09 13.34 1.02
C ILE A 37 27.45 13.54 0.33
N THR A 38 28.53 13.18 1.06
CA THR A 38 29.97 13.18 0.70
C THR A 38 30.77 11.90 1.07
N ALA A 39 30.18 10.72 1.35
CA ALA A 39 30.93 9.44 1.50
C ALA A 39 30.09 8.14 1.48
N HIS A 40 30.74 6.96 1.34
CA HIS A 40 30.08 5.62 1.26
C HIS A 40 29.28 5.18 2.51
N GLY A 41 29.70 5.57 3.73
CA GLY A 41 28.91 5.30 4.95
C GLY A 41 27.59 6.07 4.98
N GLU A 42 27.52 7.18 4.23
CA GLU A 42 26.36 8.03 4.19
C GLU A 42 25.26 7.43 3.28
N THR A 43 25.60 6.66 2.23
CA THR A 43 24.58 6.04 1.34
C THR A 43 23.63 5.12 2.10
N VAL A 44 24.15 4.34 3.05
CA VAL A 44 23.31 3.49 3.92
C VAL A 44 22.33 4.35 4.73
N ALA A 45 22.83 5.44 5.32
CA ALA A 45 22.00 6.37 6.07
C ALA A 45 20.95 7.06 5.18
N MET A 46 21.30 7.43 3.94
CA MET A 46 20.37 7.99 2.96
C MET A 46 19.27 7.01 2.58
N VAL A 47 19.61 5.78 2.22
CA VAL A 47 18.60 4.77 1.88
C VAL A 47 17.68 4.54 3.08
N ASN A 48 18.23 4.41 4.28
CA ASN A 48 17.43 4.29 5.50
C ASN A 48 16.51 5.50 5.73
N LYS A 49 16.98 6.73 5.48
CA LYS A 49 16.17 7.95 5.54
C LYS A 49 15.04 7.93 4.50
N ILE A 50 15.32 7.50 3.27
CA ILE A 50 14.29 7.38 2.21
C ILE A 50 13.21 6.39 2.63
N LEU A 51 13.60 5.21 3.15
CA LEU A 51 12.66 4.19 3.61
C LEU A 51 11.84 4.67 4.81
N ALA A 52 12.49 5.30 5.80
CA ALA A 52 11.82 5.84 6.98
C ALA A 52 10.82 6.94 6.61
N HIS A 53 11.20 7.86 5.71
CA HIS A 53 10.33 8.93 5.26
C HIS A 53 9.12 8.40 4.48
N ALA A 54 9.30 7.33 3.68
CA ALA A 54 8.19 6.67 3.01
C ALA A 54 7.18 6.07 4.00
N LEU A 55 7.65 5.46 5.09
CA LEU A 55 6.79 4.94 6.15
C LEU A 55 6.07 6.06 6.91
N GLU A 56 6.75 7.17 7.21
CA GLU A 56 6.17 8.34 7.86
C GLU A 56 5.04 8.95 7.02
N LEU A 57 5.27 9.09 5.72
CA LEU A 57 4.29 9.59 4.75
C LEU A 57 3.23 8.55 4.36
N ARG A 58 3.30 7.32 4.89
CA ARG A 58 2.42 6.20 4.53
C ARG A 58 2.36 5.96 3.01
N ALA A 59 3.49 6.08 2.34
CA ALA A 59 3.58 5.86 0.90
C ALA A 59 3.34 4.38 0.54
N SER A 60 2.65 4.12 -0.58
CA SER A 60 2.48 2.76 -1.11
C SER A 60 3.70 2.30 -1.92
N ASP A 61 4.35 3.23 -2.61
CA ASP A 61 5.49 2.94 -3.48
C ASP A 61 6.56 4.04 -3.37
N ILE A 62 7.83 3.65 -3.40
CA ILE A 62 8.98 4.54 -3.58
C ILE A 62 9.52 4.33 -4.98
N HIS A 63 9.70 5.42 -5.72
CA HIS A 63 10.22 5.44 -7.07
C HIS A 63 11.58 6.14 -7.07
N ILE A 64 12.63 5.43 -7.45
CA ILE A 64 13.99 5.96 -7.65
C ILE A 64 14.26 5.94 -9.15
N GLU A 65 14.19 7.11 -9.76
CA GLU A 65 14.11 7.25 -11.21
C GLU A 65 15.28 8.06 -11.76
N PRO A 66 16.18 7.45 -12.54
CA PRO A 66 17.22 8.20 -13.20
C PRO A 66 16.65 9.04 -14.34
N GLN A 67 17.09 10.29 -14.41
CA GLN A 67 16.79 11.24 -15.47
C GLN A 67 18.10 11.85 -15.98
N PHE A 68 18.01 12.69 -17.02
CA PHE A 68 19.19 13.40 -17.52
C PHE A 68 19.83 14.25 -16.40
N LYS A 69 21.05 13.88 -16.01
CA LYS A 69 21.89 14.54 -14.99
C LYS A 69 21.36 14.55 -13.54
N LYS A 70 20.29 13.81 -13.24
CA LYS A 70 19.74 13.75 -11.87
C LYS A 70 18.99 12.45 -11.60
N VAL A 71 18.77 12.13 -10.33
CA VAL A 71 17.85 11.10 -9.87
C VAL A 71 16.65 11.78 -9.23
N CYS A 72 15.44 11.38 -9.60
CA CYS A 72 14.22 11.80 -8.93
C CYS A 72 13.76 10.71 -7.97
N ILE A 73 13.55 11.07 -6.71
CA ILE A 73 12.89 10.23 -5.72
C ILE A 73 11.45 10.70 -5.63
N ARG A 74 10.52 9.86 -6.09
CA ARG A 74 9.08 10.09 -5.94
C ARG A 74 8.48 9.06 -5.01
N MET A 75 7.40 9.42 -4.34
CA MET A 75 6.62 8.50 -3.53
C MET A 75 5.17 8.56 -3.97
N ARG A 76 4.51 7.40 -3.98
CA ARG A 76 3.07 7.32 -4.20
C ARG A 76 2.37 7.43 -2.85
N ILE A 77 1.59 8.48 -2.65
CA ILE A 77 0.83 8.74 -1.43
C ILE A 77 -0.63 8.88 -1.86
N ASP A 78 -1.52 8.08 -1.28
CA ASP A 78 -2.95 8.05 -1.63
C ASP A 78 -3.21 7.93 -3.15
N GLY A 79 -2.38 7.11 -3.82
CA GLY A 79 -2.46 6.88 -5.27
C GLY A 79 -1.77 7.94 -6.13
N ILE A 80 -1.35 9.08 -5.58
CA ILE A 80 -0.75 10.20 -6.32
C ILE A 80 0.77 10.18 -6.18
N LEU A 81 1.50 10.43 -7.27
CA LEU A 81 2.96 10.51 -7.24
C LEU A 81 3.42 11.92 -6.84
N HIS A 82 4.18 12.00 -5.76
CA HIS A 82 4.79 13.23 -5.26
C HIS A 82 6.30 13.18 -5.44
N LEU A 83 6.89 14.26 -5.95
CA LEU A 83 8.34 14.44 -5.96
C LEU A 83 8.81 14.79 -4.55
N ILE A 84 9.65 13.95 -3.97
CA ILE A 84 10.13 14.11 -2.59
C ILE A 84 11.52 14.74 -2.57
N SER A 85 12.41 14.28 -3.44
CA SER A 85 13.78 14.78 -3.52
C SER A 85 14.38 14.56 -4.90
N THR A 86 15.43 15.33 -5.20
CA THR A 86 16.27 15.16 -6.38
C THR A 86 17.72 15.05 -5.95
N LEU A 87 18.42 14.05 -6.49
CA LEU A 87 19.83 13.80 -6.18
C LEU A 87 20.69 13.95 -7.44
N PRO A 88 21.99 14.24 -7.29
CA PRO A 88 22.97 14.10 -8.36
C PRO A 88 22.99 12.68 -8.96
N SER A 89 23.19 12.56 -10.28
CA SER A 89 23.12 11.27 -11.00
C SER A 89 24.20 10.26 -10.60
N ASP A 90 25.34 10.74 -10.10
CA ASP A 90 26.46 9.94 -9.60
C ASP A 90 26.12 9.15 -8.32
N GLN A 91 25.07 9.53 -7.60
CA GLN A 91 24.61 8.78 -6.41
C GLN A 91 23.79 7.53 -6.76
N LEU A 92 23.20 7.46 -7.96
CA LEU A 92 22.33 6.36 -8.37
C LEU A 92 22.98 4.98 -8.19
N PRO A 93 24.22 4.70 -8.65
CA PRO A 93 24.79 3.36 -8.58
C PRO A 93 24.93 2.86 -7.14
N ALA A 94 25.27 3.75 -6.21
CA ALA A 94 25.42 3.42 -4.80
C ALA A 94 24.06 3.09 -4.15
N ILE A 95 23.01 3.86 -4.48
CA ILE A 95 21.64 3.61 -4.00
C ILE A 95 21.12 2.27 -4.51
N VAL A 96 21.24 2.02 -5.83
CA VAL A 96 20.78 0.77 -6.45
C VAL A 96 21.53 -0.43 -5.89
N SER A 97 22.87 -0.34 -5.75
CA SER A 97 23.67 -1.39 -5.16
C SER A 97 23.24 -1.70 -3.72
N ARG A 98 23.00 -0.66 -2.90
CA ARG A 98 22.53 -0.85 -1.52
C ARG A 98 21.19 -1.59 -1.46
N LEU A 99 20.24 -1.23 -2.32
CA LEU A 99 18.93 -1.88 -2.37
C LEU A 99 19.02 -3.36 -2.81
N LYS A 100 19.85 -3.66 -3.82
CA LYS A 100 20.11 -5.04 -4.24
C LYS A 100 20.76 -5.86 -3.12
N ILE A 101 21.75 -5.29 -2.42
CA ILE A 101 22.37 -5.94 -1.25
C ILE A 101 21.33 -6.23 -0.16
N MET A 102 20.45 -5.29 0.16
CA MET A 102 19.40 -5.50 1.18
C MET A 102 18.45 -6.64 0.82
N ALA A 103 18.11 -6.80 -0.45
CA ALA A 103 17.31 -7.92 -0.94
C ALA A 103 18.09 -9.26 -0.86
N SER A 104 19.37 -9.24 -1.26
CA SER A 104 20.23 -10.42 -1.25
C SER A 104 20.60 -10.93 0.14
N GLU A 105 20.74 -10.03 1.11
CA GLU A 105 20.90 -10.37 2.54
C GLU A 105 19.72 -11.21 3.08
N GLN A 106 18.55 -11.16 2.43
CA GLN A 106 17.33 -11.86 2.87
C GLN A 106 16.84 -12.89 1.84
N GLY A 107 17.76 -13.46 1.06
CA GLY A 107 17.50 -14.63 0.21
C GLY A 107 16.95 -14.31 -1.18
N SER A 108 16.73 -13.04 -1.53
CA SER A 108 16.39 -12.67 -2.91
C SER A 108 17.63 -12.67 -3.80
N LEU A 109 17.59 -13.32 -4.96
CA LEU A 109 18.76 -13.43 -5.84
C LEU A 109 18.92 -12.20 -6.76
N MET A 110 19.12 -11.01 -6.18
CA MET A 110 19.45 -9.81 -6.95
C MET A 110 20.97 -9.68 -7.13
N LYS A 111 21.42 -9.75 -8.38
CA LYS A 111 22.83 -9.63 -8.77
C LYS A 111 23.21 -8.15 -8.89
N ILE A 112 24.19 -7.71 -8.09
CA ILE A 112 24.64 -6.32 -8.03
C ILE A 112 25.33 -5.90 -9.33
N GLU A 113 26.17 -6.77 -9.88
CA GLU A 113 26.91 -6.57 -11.12
C GLU A 113 26.05 -6.61 -12.38
N GLU A 114 24.92 -7.30 -12.36
CA GLU A 114 24.00 -7.32 -13.49
C GLU A 114 23.07 -6.11 -13.45
N LYS A 115 23.06 -5.35 -14.56
CA LYS A 115 22.33 -4.06 -14.68
C LYS A 115 21.55 -3.95 -15.99
N ARG A 116 21.61 -4.98 -16.84
CA ARG A 116 21.08 -4.97 -18.21
C ARG A 116 19.74 -5.67 -18.34
N VAL A 117 19.33 -6.39 -17.31
CA VAL A 117 18.04 -7.11 -17.26
C VAL A 117 17.24 -6.68 -16.03
N PRO A 118 15.89 -6.70 -16.11
CA PRO A 118 15.05 -6.52 -14.94
C PRO A 118 15.36 -7.55 -13.86
N GLN A 119 15.24 -7.16 -12.59
CA GLN A 119 15.41 -8.05 -11.45
C GLN A 119 14.39 -7.70 -10.37
N ASP A 120 13.86 -8.72 -9.72
CA ASP A 120 12.88 -8.58 -8.65
C ASP A 120 13.40 -9.25 -7.39
N GLY A 121 13.02 -8.71 -6.24
CA GLY A 121 13.38 -9.22 -4.94
C GLY A 121 12.46 -8.70 -3.85
N SER A 122 12.73 -9.13 -2.63
CA SER A 122 12.03 -8.65 -1.44
C SER A 122 12.97 -8.61 -0.23
N PHE A 123 12.66 -7.73 0.71
CA PHE A 123 13.31 -7.68 2.01
C PHE A 123 12.39 -7.04 3.06
N SER A 124 12.59 -7.39 4.32
CA SER A 124 11.95 -6.84 5.50
C SER A 124 12.93 -5.97 6.28
N ARG A 125 12.47 -4.86 6.87
CA ARG A 125 13.26 -4.05 7.81
C ARG A 125 12.42 -3.59 8.98
N VAL A 126 13.07 -3.50 10.14
CA VAL A 126 12.50 -2.82 11.31
C VAL A 126 12.89 -1.35 11.23
N ILE A 127 11.91 -0.47 11.11
CA ILE A 127 12.11 0.98 11.08
C ILE A 127 11.14 1.63 12.06
N GLY A 128 11.66 2.38 13.03
CA GLY A 128 10.82 3.02 14.06
C GLY A 128 10.02 2.01 14.91
N GLY A 129 10.56 0.81 15.12
CA GLY A 129 9.92 -0.26 15.90
C GLY A 129 8.84 -1.06 15.15
N ARG A 130 8.60 -0.79 13.86
CA ARG A 130 7.64 -1.52 13.02
C ARG A 130 8.33 -2.36 11.96
N ILE A 131 7.78 -3.53 11.66
CA ILE A 131 8.27 -4.36 10.55
C ILE A 131 7.61 -3.88 9.26
N ALA A 132 8.43 -3.52 8.28
CA ALA A 132 8.00 -3.17 6.92
C ALA A 132 8.62 -4.13 5.93
N ASP A 133 7.78 -4.72 5.08
CA ASP A 133 8.21 -5.54 3.95
C ASP A 133 8.25 -4.71 2.68
N TYR A 134 9.28 -4.92 1.88
CA TYR A 134 9.49 -4.24 0.62
C TYR A 134 9.58 -5.27 -0.48
N ARG A 135 8.77 -5.10 -1.53
CA ARG A 135 9.02 -5.75 -2.82
C ARG A 135 9.81 -4.76 -3.68
N VAL A 136 10.99 -5.15 -4.13
CA VAL A 136 11.87 -4.32 -4.92
C VAL A 136 11.92 -4.83 -6.36
N SER A 137 11.80 -3.93 -7.32
CA SER A 137 11.97 -4.22 -8.74
C SER A 137 12.96 -3.21 -9.32
N SER A 138 13.99 -3.71 -10.00
CA SER A 138 14.96 -2.91 -10.76
C SER A 138 14.77 -3.14 -12.25
N PHE A 139 14.80 -2.07 -13.03
CA PHE A 139 14.60 -2.09 -14.48
C PHE A 139 15.67 -1.23 -15.19
N PRO A 140 16.35 -1.75 -16.23
CA PRO A 140 17.36 -1.00 -16.97
C PRO A 140 16.74 0.17 -17.76
N SER A 141 17.35 1.35 -17.70
CA SER A 141 16.95 2.50 -18.51
C SER A 141 18.16 3.22 -19.11
N ILE A 142 17.93 4.17 -20.03
CA ILE A 142 18.99 4.91 -20.73
C ILE A 142 19.90 5.74 -19.79
N TYR A 143 19.43 6.07 -18.59
CA TYR A 143 20.19 6.87 -17.60
C TYR A 143 20.63 6.06 -16.38
N GLY A 144 20.50 4.71 -16.43
CA GLY A 144 20.81 3.81 -15.32
C GLY A 144 19.60 2.98 -14.90
N GLU A 145 19.72 2.24 -13.80
CA GLU A 145 18.62 1.39 -13.32
C GLU A 145 17.55 2.22 -12.61
N LYS A 146 16.31 2.11 -13.07
CA LYS A 146 15.13 2.57 -12.33
C LYS A 146 14.80 1.53 -11.26
N VAL A 147 14.55 1.96 -10.03
CA VAL A 147 14.12 1.07 -8.95
C VAL A 147 12.78 1.51 -8.41
N VAL A 148 11.90 0.55 -8.16
CA VAL A 148 10.64 0.76 -7.46
C VAL A 148 10.61 -0.15 -6.25
N LEU A 149 10.23 0.38 -5.09
CA LEU A 149 9.92 -0.40 -3.91
C LEU A 149 8.44 -0.26 -3.60
N ARG A 150 7.73 -1.38 -3.50
CA ARG A 150 6.37 -1.42 -2.96
C ARG A 150 6.43 -1.78 -1.49
N LEU A 151 5.80 -0.96 -0.67
CA LEU A 151 5.74 -1.14 0.78
C LEU A 151 4.53 -2.01 1.12
N LEU A 152 4.77 -3.07 1.88
CA LEU A 152 3.75 -3.90 2.49
C LEU A 152 3.85 -3.69 4.00
N TYR A 153 2.83 -3.07 4.57
CA TYR A 153 2.79 -2.76 5.99
C TYR A 153 2.31 -4.00 6.76
N LYS A 154 3.24 -4.78 7.33
CA LYS A 154 2.89 -5.94 8.18
C LYS A 154 2.14 -5.56 9.46
N ASP A 155 2.43 -4.39 10.02
CA ASP A 155 1.87 -3.90 11.29
C ASP A 155 0.73 -2.89 11.15
N GLN A 156 0.22 -2.64 9.94
CA GLN A 156 -0.99 -1.84 9.79
C GLN A 156 -2.18 -2.76 9.58
N ALA A 157 -2.69 -3.25 10.71
CA ALA A 157 -4.13 -3.32 10.89
C ALA A 157 -4.72 -1.92 10.60
N ILE A 158 -4.93 -1.62 9.33
CA ILE A 158 -6.14 -0.93 8.89
C ILE A 158 -7.09 -2.02 8.35
N ALA A 159 -7.10 -3.21 8.96
CA ALA A 159 -8.39 -3.75 9.29
C ALA A 159 -8.93 -2.79 10.33
N LEU A 160 -9.73 -1.81 9.89
CA LEU A 160 -10.51 -1.07 10.85
C LEU A 160 -11.31 -2.12 11.60
N HIS A 161 -11.08 -2.24 12.91
CA HIS A 161 -11.79 -3.24 13.70
C HIS A 161 -13.28 -2.90 13.81
N ASN A 162 -13.66 -1.66 13.45
CA ASN A 162 -15.01 -1.18 13.52
C ASN A 162 -15.35 -0.39 12.25
N VAL A 163 -16.56 -0.63 11.73
CA VAL A 163 -17.15 0.09 10.60
C VAL A 163 -17.13 1.62 10.81
N ALA A 164 -17.24 2.12 12.05
CA ALA A 164 -17.20 3.55 12.39
C ALA A 164 -15.90 4.26 11.95
N ASP A 165 -14.81 3.53 11.74
CA ASP A 165 -13.56 4.12 11.27
C ASP A 165 -13.52 4.31 9.75
N LEU A 166 -14.46 3.72 9.00
CA LEU A 166 -14.62 3.98 7.57
C LEU A 166 -15.15 5.40 7.30
N LYS A 167 -15.59 6.11 8.36
CA LYS A 167 -16.12 7.48 8.32
C LYS A 167 -17.26 7.62 7.29
N MET A 168 -18.07 6.58 7.17
CA MET A 168 -19.32 6.64 6.42
C MET A 168 -20.27 7.66 7.06
N SER A 169 -21.18 8.23 6.27
CA SER A 169 -22.26 9.02 6.88
C SER A 169 -23.14 8.13 7.77
N PRO A 170 -23.76 8.64 8.84
CA PRO A 170 -24.56 7.81 9.75
C PRO A 170 -25.71 7.05 9.08
N ARG A 171 -26.20 7.54 7.94
CA ARG A 171 -27.19 6.83 7.11
C ARG A 171 -26.57 5.63 6.40
N VAL A 172 -25.42 5.82 5.76
CA VAL A 172 -24.72 4.78 4.99
C VAL A 172 -24.18 3.72 5.94
N GLU A 173 -23.58 4.10 7.06
CA GLU A 173 -23.08 3.18 8.09
C GLU A 173 -24.17 2.22 8.58
N ARG A 174 -25.37 2.74 8.91
CA ARG A 174 -26.52 1.92 9.33
C ARG A 174 -27.08 1.03 8.23
N GLN A 175 -26.90 1.38 6.96
CA GLN A 175 -27.30 0.52 5.84
C GLN A 175 -26.25 -0.57 5.64
N PHE A 176 -24.98 -0.20 5.67
CA PHE A 176 -23.85 -1.12 5.55
C PHE A 176 -23.87 -2.18 6.65
N LEU A 177 -23.99 -1.78 7.92
CA LEU A 177 -24.10 -2.70 9.07
C LEU A 177 -25.29 -3.65 8.91
N ARG A 178 -26.44 -3.17 8.42
CA ARG A 178 -27.60 -4.04 8.15
C ARG A 178 -27.35 -5.02 7.03
N SER A 179 -26.63 -4.62 5.99
CA SER A 179 -26.33 -5.47 4.84
C SER A 179 -25.33 -6.57 5.17
N ILE A 180 -24.27 -6.29 5.94
CA ILE A 180 -23.26 -7.30 6.29
C ILE A 180 -23.78 -8.38 7.26
N HIS A 181 -24.85 -8.08 8.01
CA HIS A 181 -25.52 -9.02 8.92
C HIS A 181 -26.70 -9.78 8.28
N GLN A 182 -26.91 -9.65 6.96
CA GLN A 182 -27.91 -10.48 6.28
C GLN A 182 -27.41 -11.92 6.18
N THR A 183 -28.33 -12.89 6.30
CA THR A 183 -28.00 -14.33 6.23
C THR A 183 -27.70 -14.82 4.82
N SER A 184 -28.02 -14.02 3.79
CA SER A 184 -27.69 -14.32 2.41
C SER A 184 -27.76 -13.06 1.53
N GLY A 185 -27.03 -13.08 0.42
CA GLY A 185 -27.00 -12.00 -0.56
C GLY A 185 -25.59 -11.70 -1.04
N ILE A 186 -25.49 -10.79 -2.01
CA ILE A 186 -24.21 -10.39 -2.62
C ILE A 186 -23.99 -8.90 -2.36
N MET A 187 -22.82 -8.57 -1.81
CA MET A 187 -22.34 -7.21 -1.67
C MET A 187 -21.17 -6.97 -2.63
N ILE A 188 -21.26 -5.90 -3.43
CA ILE A 188 -20.23 -5.57 -4.42
C ILE A 188 -19.53 -4.27 -4.03
N GLY A 189 -18.23 -4.38 -3.73
CA GLY A 189 -17.35 -3.22 -3.57
C GLY A 189 -16.77 -2.79 -4.91
N THR A 190 -17.15 -1.62 -5.40
CA THR A 190 -16.63 -1.07 -6.67
C THR A 190 -15.88 0.24 -6.45
N GLY A 191 -14.98 0.57 -7.37
CA GLY A 191 -14.13 1.75 -7.32
C GLY A 191 -12.74 1.50 -7.96
N PRO A 192 -12.01 2.57 -8.31
CA PRO A 192 -10.68 2.44 -8.90
C PRO A 192 -9.67 1.84 -7.91
N THR A 193 -8.47 1.50 -8.40
CA THR A 193 -7.37 1.08 -7.53
C THR A 193 -7.07 2.14 -6.48
N GLY A 194 -6.86 1.71 -5.23
CA GLY A 194 -6.57 2.62 -4.11
C GLY A 194 -7.79 3.33 -3.50
N SER A 195 -9.02 3.03 -3.92
CA SER A 195 -10.23 3.66 -3.37
C SER A 195 -10.69 3.08 -2.01
N GLY A 196 -9.89 2.21 -1.38
CA GLY A 196 -10.23 1.59 -0.09
C GLY A 196 -11.21 0.41 -0.15
N LYS A 197 -11.38 -0.26 -1.31
CA LYS A 197 -12.26 -1.45 -1.44
C LYS A 197 -11.88 -2.58 -0.48
N SER A 198 -10.62 -3.03 -0.54
CA SER A 198 -10.12 -4.11 0.31
C SER A 198 -10.25 -3.74 1.78
N THR A 199 -9.85 -2.53 2.15
CA THR A 199 -10.04 -1.98 3.51
C THR A 199 -11.50 -2.04 3.95
N THR A 200 -12.45 -1.61 3.11
CA THR A 200 -13.88 -1.62 3.44
C THR A 200 -14.43 -3.04 3.61
N LEU A 201 -14.08 -3.96 2.70
CA LEU A 201 -14.54 -5.35 2.76
C LEU A 201 -13.90 -6.11 3.93
N HIS A 202 -12.61 -5.93 4.19
CA HIS A 202 -11.94 -6.52 5.35
C HIS A 202 -12.46 -5.95 6.68
N THR A 203 -12.86 -4.67 6.72
CA THR A 203 -13.56 -4.09 7.88
C THR A 203 -14.92 -4.77 8.09
N ALA A 204 -15.68 -5.01 7.02
CA ALA A 204 -16.94 -5.76 7.11
C ALA A 204 -16.73 -7.17 7.67
N ILE A 205 -15.74 -7.90 7.14
CA ILE A 205 -15.39 -9.23 7.64
C ILE A 205 -14.97 -9.19 9.12
N SER A 206 -14.17 -8.21 9.52
CA SER A 206 -13.77 -8.06 10.92
C SER A 206 -14.95 -7.76 11.85
N GLU A 207 -15.97 -7.04 11.38
CA GLU A 207 -17.18 -6.72 12.16
C GLU A 207 -18.03 -7.97 12.43
N ILE A 208 -18.09 -8.91 11.47
CA ILE A 208 -18.85 -10.16 11.59
C ILE A 208 -17.98 -11.37 12.00
N ASN A 209 -16.70 -11.14 12.34
CA ASN A 209 -15.76 -12.19 12.71
C ASN A 209 -16.12 -12.76 14.09
N ASP A 210 -16.94 -13.81 14.08
CA ASP A 210 -17.40 -14.55 15.26
C ASP A 210 -17.10 -16.04 15.09
N VAL A 211 -16.85 -16.74 16.20
CA VAL A 211 -16.55 -18.19 16.21
C VAL A 211 -17.69 -19.04 15.64
N GLY A 212 -18.93 -18.53 15.67
CA GLY A 212 -20.12 -19.19 15.13
C GLY A 212 -20.36 -18.96 13.64
N ILE A 213 -19.49 -18.24 12.93
CA ILE A 213 -19.65 -17.91 11.51
C ILE A 213 -18.42 -18.42 10.73
N ASN A 214 -18.64 -19.32 9.78
CA ASN A 214 -17.59 -19.84 8.91
C ASN A 214 -17.30 -18.86 7.77
N ILE A 215 -16.21 -18.09 7.92
CA ILE A 215 -15.79 -17.07 6.95
C ILE A 215 -14.57 -17.55 6.17
N VAL A 216 -14.66 -17.53 4.84
CA VAL A 216 -13.53 -17.85 3.95
C VAL A 216 -13.27 -16.74 2.93
N THR A 217 -12.01 -16.35 2.74
CA THR A 217 -11.63 -15.35 1.72
C THR A 217 -10.75 -15.97 0.62
N ILE A 218 -10.89 -15.46 -0.61
CA ILE A 218 -10.00 -15.76 -1.73
C ILE A 218 -9.38 -14.46 -2.21
N GLU A 219 -8.05 -14.35 -2.16
CA GLU A 219 -7.32 -13.11 -2.43
C GLU A 219 -6.09 -13.35 -3.35
N ASP A 220 -5.62 -12.32 -4.05
CA ASP A 220 -4.45 -12.39 -4.93
C ASP A 220 -3.53 -11.16 -4.77
N PRO A 221 -2.54 -11.21 -3.86
CA PRO A 221 -2.40 -12.15 -2.74
C PRO A 221 -3.18 -11.69 -1.50
N VAL A 222 -3.19 -12.52 -0.44
CA VAL A 222 -3.60 -12.05 0.89
C VAL A 222 -2.65 -10.95 1.36
N GLU A 223 -3.18 -9.75 1.61
CA GLU A 223 -2.37 -8.59 1.99
C GLU A 223 -2.06 -8.56 3.50
N TYR A 224 -3.02 -8.96 4.34
CA TYR A 224 -2.91 -8.99 5.80
C TYR A 224 -3.93 -9.95 6.42
N HIS A 225 -3.68 -10.31 7.69
CA HIS A 225 -4.58 -11.17 8.45
C HIS A 225 -5.83 -10.41 8.89
N VAL A 226 -7.02 -10.98 8.65
CA VAL A 226 -8.31 -10.39 9.02
C VAL A 226 -8.99 -11.29 10.03
N GLY A 227 -9.15 -10.81 11.27
CA GLY A 227 -9.84 -11.59 12.31
C GLY A 227 -9.10 -12.87 12.74
N GLU A 228 -9.59 -13.47 13.82
CA GLU A 228 -9.07 -14.73 14.37
C GLU A 228 -9.77 -15.95 13.75
N HIS A 229 -11.02 -15.81 13.32
CA HIS A 229 -11.88 -16.91 12.86
C HIS A 229 -12.09 -16.91 11.34
N VAL A 230 -11.24 -16.22 10.58
CA VAL A 230 -11.31 -16.16 9.12
C VAL A 230 -10.25 -17.04 8.48
N ILE A 231 -10.66 -17.89 7.54
CA ILE A 231 -9.73 -18.66 6.72
C ILE A 231 -9.42 -17.88 5.44
N GLN A 232 -8.19 -17.39 5.29
CA GLN A 232 -7.78 -16.63 4.11
C GLN A 232 -6.96 -17.48 3.16
N SER A 233 -7.37 -17.55 1.89
CA SER A 233 -6.68 -18.29 0.85
C SER A 233 -6.07 -17.36 -0.19
N SER A 234 -4.76 -17.46 -0.40
CA SER A 234 -4.05 -16.75 -1.46
C SER A 234 -4.03 -17.58 -2.73
N LEU A 235 -4.39 -16.98 -3.86
CA LEU A 235 -4.33 -17.63 -5.16
C LEU A 235 -2.89 -17.99 -5.58
N SER A 236 -2.80 -18.99 -6.45
CA SER A 236 -1.54 -19.41 -7.08
C SER A 236 -1.80 -19.74 -8.55
N PRO A 237 -1.81 -18.73 -9.43
CA PRO A 237 -2.05 -18.92 -10.86
C PRO A 237 -1.07 -19.91 -11.50
N GLN A 238 0.18 -19.95 -11.03
CA GLN A 238 1.22 -20.87 -11.52
C GLN A 238 0.90 -22.34 -11.20
N ALA A 239 0.25 -22.60 -10.06
CA ALA A 239 -0.26 -23.92 -9.70
C ALA A 239 -1.65 -24.20 -10.29
N GLY A 240 -2.20 -23.28 -11.09
CA GLY A 240 -3.55 -23.36 -11.63
C GLY A 240 -4.64 -23.22 -10.57
N TYR A 241 -4.34 -22.62 -9.41
CA TYR A 241 -5.31 -22.28 -8.35
C TYR A 241 -5.85 -20.87 -8.62
N THR A 242 -7.03 -20.80 -9.24
CA THR A 242 -7.71 -19.58 -9.71
C THR A 242 -8.97 -19.27 -8.89
N TYR A 243 -9.54 -18.07 -9.03
CA TYR A 243 -10.79 -17.67 -8.37
C TYR A 243 -11.91 -18.68 -8.56
N ALA A 244 -12.26 -19.04 -9.80
CA ALA A 244 -13.32 -20.00 -10.08
C ALA A 244 -13.09 -21.38 -9.44
N LYS A 245 -11.85 -21.88 -9.43
CA LYS A 245 -11.53 -23.17 -8.78
C LYS A 245 -11.59 -23.09 -7.26
N ALA A 246 -11.07 -22.01 -6.69
CA ALA A 246 -11.12 -21.75 -5.26
C ALA A 246 -12.57 -21.65 -4.78
N LEU A 247 -13.39 -20.86 -5.48
CA LEU A 247 -14.79 -20.62 -5.12
C LEU A 247 -15.61 -21.92 -5.17
N ARG A 248 -15.45 -22.73 -6.23
CA ARG A 248 -16.07 -24.07 -6.30
C ARG A 248 -15.63 -24.99 -5.16
N ALA A 249 -14.39 -24.87 -4.70
CA ALA A 249 -13.92 -25.68 -3.57
C ALA A 249 -14.55 -25.21 -2.26
N ILE A 250 -14.60 -23.90 -2.03
CA ILE A 250 -15.16 -23.28 -0.82
C ILE A 250 -16.66 -23.58 -0.67
N LEU A 251 -17.43 -23.63 -1.76
CA LEU A 251 -18.85 -24.02 -1.68
C LEU A 251 -19.08 -25.44 -1.11
N ARG A 252 -18.04 -26.28 -1.02
CA ARG A 252 -18.08 -27.60 -0.36
C ARG A 252 -17.40 -27.59 1.02
N GLN A 253 -17.15 -26.42 1.59
CA GLN A 253 -16.53 -26.23 2.91
C GLN A 253 -17.52 -25.69 3.94
N ASP A 254 -18.82 -25.75 3.65
CA ASP A 254 -19.90 -25.25 4.51
C ASP A 254 -19.74 -23.76 4.93
N PRO A 255 -19.45 -22.84 3.99
CA PRO A 255 -19.18 -21.44 4.33
C PRO A 255 -20.49 -20.67 4.61
N ASP A 256 -20.47 -19.81 5.63
CA ASP A 256 -21.53 -18.82 5.87
C ASP A 256 -21.28 -17.54 5.08
N VAL A 257 -20.01 -17.11 4.99
CA VAL A 257 -19.61 -15.90 4.28
C VAL A 257 -18.37 -16.15 3.44
N ILE A 258 -18.44 -15.73 2.18
CA ILE A 258 -17.33 -15.81 1.23
C ILE A 258 -16.93 -14.41 0.78
N LEU A 259 -15.66 -14.04 0.95
CA LEU A 259 -15.08 -12.85 0.33
C LEU A 259 -14.29 -13.25 -0.91
N ILE A 260 -14.65 -12.67 -2.05
CA ILE A 260 -13.91 -12.83 -3.31
C ILE A 260 -13.17 -11.52 -3.58
N GLY A 261 -11.83 -11.56 -3.61
CA GLY A 261 -10.99 -10.36 -3.73
C GLY A 261 -11.32 -9.52 -4.97
N GLU A 262 -11.66 -10.18 -6.09
CA GLU A 262 -12.17 -9.53 -7.29
C GLU A 262 -12.88 -10.54 -8.21
N VAL A 263 -13.77 -10.03 -9.06
CA VAL A 263 -14.46 -10.81 -10.08
C VAL A 263 -14.11 -10.23 -11.45
N ARG A 264 -13.24 -10.90 -12.20
CA ARG A 264 -12.72 -10.44 -13.50
C ARG A 264 -13.30 -11.18 -14.70
N ASP A 265 -13.83 -12.37 -14.48
CA ASP A 265 -14.33 -13.27 -15.52
C ASP A 265 -15.76 -13.73 -15.24
N LEU A 266 -16.44 -14.16 -16.32
CA LEU A 266 -17.83 -14.61 -16.28
C LEU A 266 -18.01 -15.85 -15.41
N GLU A 267 -17.06 -16.79 -15.46
CA GLU A 267 -17.14 -18.04 -14.72
C GLU A 267 -17.18 -17.80 -13.21
N THR A 268 -16.29 -16.95 -12.69
CA THR A 268 -16.26 -16.55 -11.28
C THR A 268 -17.54 -15.82 -10.89
N ALA A 269 -18.06 -14.95 -11.77
CA ALA A 269 -19.31 -14.22 -11.54
C ALA A 269 -20.53 -15.16 -11.46
N GLU A 270 -20.63 -16.14 -12.37
CA GLU A 270 -21.71 -17.13 -12.39
C GLU A 270 -21.72 -17.97 -11.12
N ILE A 271 -20.55 -18.45 -10.68
CA ILE A 271 -20.44 -19.23 -9.45
C ILE A 271 -20.78 -18.37 -8.22
N ALA A 272 -20.41 -17.09 -8.21
CA ALA A 272 -20.70 -16.20 -7.08
C ALA A 272 -22.20 -15.86 -6.94
N VAL A 273 -22.96 -15.97 -8.03
CA VAL A 273 -24.41 -15.71 -8.06
C VAL A 273 -25.23 -16.97 -7.73
N GLN A 274 -24.69 -18.16 -7.99
CA GLN A 274 -25.31 -19.44 -7.66
C GLN A 274 -25.35 -19.70 -6.15
#